data_AF-A0A1V1RDS2-F1
#
_entry.id   AF-A0A1V1RDS2-F1
#
_cell.length_a   1.000
_cell.length_b   1.000
_cell.length_c   1.000
_cell.angle_alpha   90.00
_cell.angle_beta   90.00
_cell.angle_gamma   90.00
#
_symmetry.space_group_name_H-M   'P 1'
#
loop_
_entity.id
_entity.type
_entity.pdbx_description
1 polymer ?
#
loop_
_entity_poly.entity_id
_entity_poly.type
_entity_poly.pdbx_seq_one_letter_code
_entity_poly.pdbx_strand_id
1 'polypeptide(L)'
;MTSRRLYGADRYATAVRISRSGFRSGSDVVVIASGENFPDALSASGLAGAYDAPLLLVRKAELSDVVQQEIDRLAPSRVFVVGGPGAVSDTVVASIAARPSVRVVTRVSGADRYETSAEVARRVVSRLGPDFDGVVYVARGDLFPDALAVSPLAWRARRPVLLTAPGALSDSVRAVLHDLSPSEAIVIGGTGAVSSAVFDEVDGLADTARRVWGLDRYATAAAVAEDGVETGVAAPSFVAIATGANFPDALAGGALAGAEGGVLLLSAPSALSSPTQAFLAGSREGIEACRLLGGTGALAETVRTGADTALAVTWPDHPPAWW
;
A
#
# COMPACT_ATOMS: atom_id res chain seq x y z
N MET A 1 -17.57 13.88 11.74
CA MET A 1 -16.31 13.17 12.07
C MET A 1 -15.14 14.12 11.84
N THR A 2 -14.04 14.06 12.61
CA THR A 2 -12.82 14.81 12.31
C THR A 2 -11.79 13.91 11.67
N SER A 3 -11.05 14.41 10.70
CA SER A 3 -9.91 13.67 10.16
C SER A 3 -8.82 13.55 11.24
N ARG A 4 -8.34 12.33 11.49
CA ARG A 4 -7.35 12.04 12.54
C ARG A 4 -5.99 11.73 11.92
N ARG A 5 -4.93 12.39 12.40
CA ARG A 5 -3.57 12.16 11.91
C ARG A 5 -2.91 10.97 12.60
N LEU A 6 -2.29 10.09 11.83
CA LEU A 6 -1.41 9.01 12.29
C LEU A 6 0.03 9.32 11.85
N TYR A 7 0.90 9.60 12.81
CA TYR A 7 2.27 10.00 12.53
C TYR A 7 3.21 9.72 13.72
N GLY A 8 4.49 9.56 13.42
CA GLY A 8 5.58 9.53 14.39
C GLY A 8 6.68 10.54 14.04
N ALA A 9 7.80 10.45 14.74
CA ALA A 9 8.95 11.34 14.55
C ALA A 9 9.62 11.18 13.17
N ASP A 10 9.52 10.00 12.57
CA ASP A 10 10.01 9.69 11.23
C ASP A 10 9.09 8.66 10.54
N ARG A 11 9.45 8.25 9.32
CA ARG A 11 8.68 7.27 8.52
C ARG A 11 8.52 5.92 9.21
N TYR A 12 9.48 5.50 10.03
CA TYR A 12 9.46 4.22 10.73
C TYR A 12 8.49 4.30 11.92
N ALA A 13 8.57 5.37 12.70
CA ALA A 13 7.63 5.64 13.77
C ALA A 13 6.19 5.87 13.23
N THR A 14 6.02 6.49 12.06
CA THR A 14 4.71 6.59 11.40
C THR A 14 4.18 5.20 11.01
N ALA A 15 4.97 4.33 10.39
CA ALA A 15 4.56 2.96 10.07
C ALA A 15 4.15 2.18 11.34
N VAL A 16 4.88 2.34 12.45
CA VAL A 16 4.51 1.75 13.75
C VAL A 16 3.19 2.29 14.28
N ARG A 17 2.93 3.60 14.14
CA ARG A 17 1.65 4.21 14.54
C ARG A 17 0.48 3.72 13.69
N ILE A 18 0.71 3.51 12.40
CA ILE A 18 -0.26 2.92 11.47
C ILE A 18 -0.56 1.48 11.89
N SER A 19 0.48 0.66 12.12
CA SER A 19 0.35 -0.72 12.60
C SER A 19 -0.48 -0.80 13.88
N ARG A 20 -0.18 0.03 14.89
CA ARG A 20 -0.95 0.08 16.15
C ARG A 20 -2.41 0.50 15.98
N SER A 21 -2.76 1.21 14.90
CA SER A 21 -4.13 1.61 14.64
C SER A 21 -5.00 0.45 14.16
N GLY A 22 -4.49 -0.34 13.21
CA GLY A 22 -5.23 -1.44 12.54
C GLY A 22 -4.98 -2.83 13.14
N PHE A 23 -3.79 -3.09 13.68
CA PHE A 23 -3.35 -4.42 14.13
C PHE A 23 -3.19 -4.45 15.66
N ARG A 24 -4.28 -4.09 16.36
CA ARG A 24 -4.29 -3.88 17.82
C ARG A 24 -4.02 -5.15 18.61
N SER A 25 -4.56 -6.27 18.13
CA SER A 25 -4.50 -7.58 18.80
C SER A 25 -3.24 -8.39 18.51
N GLY A 26 -2.28 -7.82 17.77
CA GLY A 26 -1.11 -8.53 17.27
C GLY A 26 -1.27 -8.97 15.83
N SER A 27 -0.31 -9.73 15.30
CA SER A 27 -0.41 -10.38 14.00
C SER A 27 0.55 -11.56 13.91
N ASP A 28 0.08 -12.71 13.40
CA ASP A 28 0.88 -13.92 13.25
C ASP A 28 2.01 -13.76 12.23
N VAL A 29 1.86 -12.82 11.29
CA VAL A 29 2.79 -12.51 10.21
C VAL A 29 3.06 -11.01 10.16
N VAL A 30 4.32 -10.62 9.95
CA VAL A 30 4.66 -9.22 9.62
C VAL A 30 5.36 -9.18 8.27
N VAL A 31 4.99 -8.21 7.43
CA VAL A 31 5.74 -7.88 6.22
C VAL A 31 6.65 -6.69 6.50
N ILE A 32 7.93 -6.84 6.17
CA ILE A 32 8.98 -5.84 6.32
C ILE A 32 9.44 -5.42 4.93
N ALA A 33 9.56 -4.12 4.71
CA ALA A 33 10.15 -3.56 3.51
C ALA A 33 11.08 -2.39 3.84
N SER A 34 11.88 -1.95 2.86
CA SER A 34 12.75 -0.79 3.03
C SER A 34 11.93 0.50 3.11
N GLY A 35 12.17 1.30 4.15
CA GLY A 35 11.66 2.67 4.21
C GLY A 35 12.52 3.67 3.45
N GLU A 36 13.66 3.25 2.88
CA GLU A 36 14.63 4.13 2.20
C GLU A 36 14.54 3.99 0.66
N ASN A 37 14.28 2.77 0.19
CA ASN A 37 14.19 2.43 -1.24
C ASN A 37 12.87 1.71 -1.55
N PHE A 38 11.98 2.38 -2.27
CA PHE A 38 10.61 1.93 -2.51
C PHE A 38 10.39 0.76 -3.49
N PRO A 39 11.19 0.53 -4.55
CA PRO A 39 10.74 -0.29 -5.69
C PRO A 39 10.26 -1.70 -5.31
N ASP A 40 11.03 -2.42 -4.50
CA ASP A 40 10.68 -3.77 -4.05
C ASP A 40 9.40 -3.75 -3.18
N ALA A 41 9.27 -2.70 -2.35
CA ALA A 41 8.20 -2.55 -1.39
C ALA A 41 6.82 -2.31 -2.02
N LEU A 42 6.77 -1.74 -3.24
CA LEU A 42 5.52 -1.45 -3.94
C LEU A 42 4.66 -2.70 -4.22
N SER A 43 5.31 -3.88 -4.29
CA SER A 43 4.63 -5.15 -4.52
C SER A 43 4.08 -5.81 -3.25
N ALA A 44 4.45 -5.31 -2.06
CA ALA A 44 4.27 -6.01 -0.80
C ALA A 44 2.83 -6.03 -0.25
N SER A 45 1.94 -5.16 -0.74
CA SER A 45 0.58 -5.00 -0.22
C SER A 45 -0.28 -6.24 -0.41
N GLY A 46 -0.21 -6.88 -1.58
CA GLY A 46 -0.90 -8.15 -1.84
C GLY A 46 -0.42 -9.28 -0.94
N LEU A 47 0.90 -9.35 -0.69
CA LEU A 47 1.48 -10.31 0.25
C LEU A 47 1.02 -10.05 1.68
N ALA A 48 1.00 -8.80 2.11
CA ALA A 48 0.49 -8.42 3.42
C ALA A 48 -0.99 -8.84 3.57
N GLY A 49 -1.82 -8.62 2.55
CA GLY A 49 -3.22 -9.05 2.53
C GLY A 49 -3.41 -10.57 2.59
N ALA A 50 -2.62 -11.32 1.82
CA ALA A 50 -2.68 -12.79 1.81
C ALA A 50 -2.37 -13.45 3.17
N TYR A 51 -1.81 -12.68 4.12
CA TYR A 51 -1.47 -13.12 5.47
C TYR A 51 -2.13 -12.29 6.59
N ASP A 52 -3.07 -11.39 6.27
CA ASP A 52 -3.67 -10.45 7.25
C ASP A 52 -2.60 -9.71 8.09
N ALA A 53 -1.53 -9.28 7.41
CA ALA A 53 -0.33 -8.78 8.05
C ALA A 53 -0.21 -7.24 7.94
N PRO A 54 0.36 -6.56 8.96
CA PRO A 54 0.85 -5.20 8.80
C PRO A 54 2.10 -5.17 7.91
N LEU A 55 2.34 -4.00 7.33
CA LEU A 55 3.58 -3.66 6.64
C LEU A 55 4.36 -2.64 7.49
N LEU A 56 5.51 -3.05 8.01
CA LEU A 56 6.46 -2.17 8.70
C LEU A 56 7.64 -1.83 7.80
N LEU A 57 8.27 -0.70 8.12
CA LEU A 57 9.42 -0.18 7.38
C LEU A 57 10.68 -0.26 8.22
N VAL A 58 11.81 -0.54 7.58
CA VAL A 58 13.14 -0.55 8.21
C VAL A 58 14.15 0.26 7.40
N ARG A 59 15.22 0.73 8.06
CA ARG A 59 16.40 1.22 7.35
C ARG A 59 17.15 0.04 6.75
N LYS A 60 17.96 0.26 5.72
CA LYS A 60 18.75 -0.81 5.10
C LYS A 60 19.61 -1.56 6.11
N ALA A 61 20.30 -0.84 6.97
CA ALA A 61 21.34 -1.39 7.86
C ALA A 61 20.98 -1.33 9.36
N GLU A 62 19.77 -0.88 9.70
CA GLU A 62 19.37 -0.65 11.09
C GLU A 62 17.91 -1.03 11.33
N LEU A 63 17.69 -1.87 12.35
CA LEU A 63 16.38 -2.13 12.91
C LEU A 63 16.19 -1.22 14.13
N SER A 64 15.54 -0.07 13.93
CA SER A 64 15.37 0.92 15.00
C SER A 64 14.56 0.37 16.17
N ASP A 65 14.82 0.86 17.38
CA ASP A 65 14.16 0.40 18.61
C ASP A 65 12.63 0.48 18.52
N VAL A 66 12.09 1.51 17.86
CA VAL A 66 10.64 1.68 17.68
C VAL A 66 10.04 0.55 16.84
N VAL A 67 10.78 0.04 15.84
CA VAL A 67 10.33 -1.09 15.02
C VAL A 67 10.54 -2.41 15.76
N GLN A 68 11.63 -2.57 16.51
CA GLN A 68 11.84 -3.75 17.37
C GLN A 68 10.69 -3.93 18.36
N GLN A 69 10.34 -2.87 19.08
CA GLN A 69 9.23 -2.88 20.05
C GLN A 69 7.89 -3.16 19.39
N GLU A 70 7.69 -2.72 18.15
CA GLU A 70 6.46 -3.01 17.42
C GLU A 70 6.40 -4.46 16.96
N ILE A 71 7.51 -5.05 16.51
CA ILE A 71 7.57 -6.49 16.22
C ILE A 71 7.27 -7.29 17.48
N ASP A 72 7.82 -6.92 18.63
CA ASP A 72 7.53 -7.60 19.91
C ASP A 72 6.06 -7.49 20.30
N ARG A 73 5.45 -6.30 20.13
CA ARG A 73 4.03 -6.08 20.42
C ARG A 73 3.13 -6.91 19.50
N LEU A 74 3.49 -6.99 18.22
CA LEU A 74 2.75 -7.78 17.23
C LEU A 74 2.90 -9.28 17.50
N ALA A 75 4.02 -9.68 18.10
CA ALA A 75 4.39 -11.05 18.44
C ALA A 75 4.27 -12.05 17.27
N PRO A 76 4.78 -11.73 16.05
CA PRO A 76 4.61 -12.61 14.90
C PRO A 76 5.43 -13.88 15.02
N SER A 77 4.88 -14.98 14.51
CA SER A 77 5.60 -16.25 14.34
C SER A 77 6.42 -16.28 13.05
N ARG A 78 6.01 -15.50 12.04
CA ARG A 78 6.67 -15.42 10.73
C ARG A 78 6.87 -13.98 10.29
N VAL A 79 8.00 -13.70 9.67
CA VAL A 79 8.28 -12.41 9.03
C VAL A 79 8.64 -12.61 7.57
N PHE A 80 8.01 -11.85 6.67
CA PHE A 80 8.43 -11.71 5.30
C PHE A 80 9.25 -10.43 5.14
N VAL A 81 10.41 -10.52 4.51
CA VAL A 81 11.25 -9.37 4.16
C VAL A 81 11.20 -9.22 2.64
N VAL A 82 10.51 -8.20 2.15
CA VAL A 82 10.38 -7.92 0.72
C VAL A 82 11.54 -7.02 0.29
N GLY A 83 12.33 -7.53 -0.66
CA GLY A 83 13.50 -6.86 -1.20
C GLY A 83 14.82 -7.54 -0.85
N GLY A 84 15.82 -7.33 -1.71
CA GLY A 84 17.13 -7.94 -1.59
C GLY A 84 17.98 -7.37 -0.45
N PRO A 85 19.19 -7.93 -0.19
CA PRO A 85 20.13 -7.42 0.83
C PRO A 85 20.52 -5.94 0.62
N GLY A 86 20.42 -5.45 -0.61
CA GLY A 86 20.65 -4.04 -0.95
C GLY A 86 19.58 -3.09 -0.38
N ALA A 87 18.36 -3.57 -0.14
CA ALA A 87 17.23 -2.82 0.40
C ALA A 87 17.04 -3.04 1.91
N VAL A 88 17.21 -4.30 2.36
CA VAL A 88 17.19 -4.70 3.78
C VAL A 88 18.33 -5.68 4.01
N SER A 89 19.40 -5.24 4.69
CA SER A 89 20.61 -6.03 4.91
C SER A 89 20.36 -7.30 5.71
N ASP A 90 21.25 -8.28 5.57
CA ASP A 90 21.17 -9.53 6.33
C ASP A 90 21.36 -9.31 7.83
N THR A 91 22.07 -8.24 8.24
CA THR A 91 22.15 -7.82 9.65
C THR A 91 20.78 -7.47 10.20
N VAL A 92 19.96 -6.70 9.45
CA VAL A 92 18.59 -6.37 9.87
C VAL A 92 17.73 -7.63 9.93
N VAL A 93 17.86 -8.53 8.95
CA VAL A 93 17.16 -9.83 8.94
C VAL A 93 17.52 -10.68 10.15
N ALA A 94 18.80 -10.74 10.52
CA ALA A 94 19.26 -11.45 11.71
C ALA A 94 18.71 -10.84 13.01
N SER A 95 18.67 -9.50 13.11
CA SER A 95 18.06 -8.81 14.26
C SER A 95 16.56 -9.08 14.38
N ILE A 96 15.85 -9.21 13.24
CA ILE A 96 14.43 -9.62 13.22
C ILE A 96 14.28 -11.08 13.66
N ALA A 97 15.12 -11.98 13.15
CA ALA A 97 15.09 -13.40 13.51
C ALA A 97 15.40 -13.66 14.99
N ALA A 98 16.15 -12.77 15.63
CA ALA A 98 16.45 -12.83 17.05
C ALA A 98 15.30 -12.35 17.96
N ARG A 99 14.18 -11.83 17.41
CA ARG A 99 13.02 -11.42 18.22
C ARG A 99 12.34 -12.65 18.83
N PRO A 100 11.91 -12.62 20.11
CA PRO A 100 11.46 -13.82 20.83
C PRO A 100 10.30 -14.59 20.19
N SER A 101 9.37 -13.90 19.53
CA SER A 101 8.21 -14.54 18.88
C SER A 101 8.52 -15.11 17.50
N VAL A 102 9.57 -14.61 16.83
CA VAL A 102 9.86 -14.88 15.42
C VAL A 102 10.49 -16.25 15.28
N ARG A 103 9.82 -17.14 14.53
CA ARG A 103 10.30 -18.51 14.26
C ARG A 103 10.88 -18.66 12.88
N VAL A 104 10.32 -17.94 11.90
CA VAL A 104 10.71 -18.02 10.49
C VAL A 104 10.82 -16.62 9.92
N VAL A 105 11.96 -16.32 9.30
CA VAL A 105 12.10 -15.15 8.44
C VAL A 105 12.32 -15.61 7.01
N THR A 106 11.52 -15.10 6.08
CA THR A 106 11.61 -15.43 4.64
C THR A 106 11.85 -14.15 3.86
N ARG A 107 12.99 -14.08 3.17
CA ARG A 107 13.24 -13.02 2.19
C ARG A 107 12.51 -13.36 0.89
N VAL A 108 11.82 -12.38 0.32
CA VAL A 108 11.17 -12.45 -0.99
C VAL A 108 11.78 -11.36 -1.85
N SER A 109 12.59 -11.74 -2.83
CA SER A 109 13.39 -10.80 -3.65
C SER A 109 13.84 -11.45 -4.96
N GLY A 110 14.01 -10.63 -5.98
CA GLY A 110 14.71 -10.95 -7.22
C GLY A 110 15.93 -10.06 -7.46
N ALA A 111 16.54 -10.14 -8.64
CA ALA A 111 17.67 -9.31 -9.05
C ALA A 111 17.30 -7.82 -9.19
N ASP A 112 16.04 -7.54 -9.48
CA ASP A 112 15.49 -6.19 -9.53
C ASP A 112 14.05 -6.12 -8.96
N ARG A 113 13.44 -4.95 -9.07
CA ARG A 113 12.07 -4.67 -8.59
C ARG A 113 11.01 -5.48 -9.32
N TYR A 114 11.23 -5.81 -10.59
CA TYR A 114 10.27 -6.51 -11.43
C TYR A 114 10.27 -7.99 -11.09
N GLU A 115 11.47 -8.58 -10.98
CA GLU A 115 11.62 -9.96 -10.49
C GLU A 115 11.18 -10.09 -9.04
N THR A 116 11.46 -9.11 -8.17
CA THR A 116 10.91 -9.10 -6.80
C THR A 116 9.39 -9.11 -6.80
N SER A 117 8.73 -8.31 -7.66
CA SER A 117 7.28 -8.31 -7.78
C SER A 117 6.72 -9.65 -8.29
N ALA A 118 7.44 -10.32 -9.19
CA ALA A 118 7.08 -11.66 -9.68
C ALA A 118 7.20 -12.72 -8.57
N GLU A 119 8.26 -12.68 -7.76
CA GLU A 119 8.41 -13.57 -6.60
C GLU A 119 7.33 -13.33 -5.54
N VAL A 120 6.98 -12.06 -5.30
CA VAL A 120 5.86 -11.71 -4.41
C VAL A 120 4.55 -12.29 -4.97
N ALA A 121 4.30 -12.17 -6.27
CA ALA A 121 3.10 -12.71 -6.90
C ALA A 121 3.01 -14.24 -6.76
N ARG A 122 4.09 -14.97 -7.05
CA ARG A 122 4.18 -16.42 -6.82
C ARG A 122 3.85 -16.78 -5.38
N ARG A 123 4.35 -16.00 -4.41
CA ARG A 123 4.10 -16.26 -2.97
C ARG A 123 2.66 -16.04 -2.57
N VAL A 124 2.02 -14.98 -3.08
CA VAL A 124 0.60 -14.68 -2.87
C VAL A 124 -0.26 -15.80 -3.42
N VAL A 125 -0.08 -16.16 -4.69
CA VAL A 125 -0.90 -17.19 -5.33
C VAL A 125 -0.66 -18.57 -4.70
N SER A 126 0.60 -18.92 -4.38
CA SER A 126 0.92 -20.16 -3.67
C SER A 126 0.26 -20.22 -2.28
N ARG A 127 0.13 -19.08 -1.58
CA ARG A 127 -0.53 -19.02 -0.27
C ARG A 127 -2.03 -19.21 -0.37
N LEU A 128 -2.67 -18.66 -1.40
CA LEU A 128 -4.11 -18.74 -1.59
C LEU A 128 -4.53 -20.06 -2.23
N GLY A 129 -3.71 -20.60 -3.13
CA GLY A 129 -4.04 -21.81 -3.88
C GLY A 129 -5.39 -21.65 -4.60
N PRO A 130 -6.36 -22.56 -4.38
CA PRO A 130 -7.70 -22.44 -4.96
C PRO A 130 -8.48 -21.18 -4.58
N ASP A 131 -8.10 -20.48 -3.51
CA ASP A 131 -8.77 -19.25 -3.05
C ASP A 131 -8.29 -17.99 -3.79
N PHE A 132 -7.33 -18.11 -4.72
CA PHE A 132 -6.91 -17.00 -5.56
C PHE A 132 -8.00 -16.71 -6.59
N ASP A 133 -8.44 -15.45 -6.66
CA ASP A 133 -9.58 -15.04 -7.48
C ASP A 133 -9.23 -14.78 -8.96
N GLY A 134 -7.98 -15.06 -9.36
CA GLY A 134 -7.51 -14.92 -10.74
C GLY A 134 -7.14 -13.49 -11.16
N VAL A 135 -7.24 -12.50 -10.26
CA VAL A 135 -7.02 -11.09 -10.63
C VAL A 135 -5.65 -10.59 -10.18
N VAL A 136 -4.98 -9.84 -11.05
CA VAL A 136 -3.68 -9.21 -10.76
C VAL A 136 -3.73 -7.71 -11.04
N TYR A 137 -2.95 -6.94 -10.28
CA TYR A 137 -2.69 -5.53 -10.58
C TYR A 137 -1.34 -5.38 -11.26
N VAL A 138 -1.25 -4.49 -12.26
CA VAL A 138 0.02 -4.16 -12.93
C VAL A 138 0.24 -2.64 -12.88
N ALA A 139 1.38 -2.20 -12.35
CA ALA A 139 1.73 -0.78 -12.26
C ALA A 139 3.19 -0.55 -12.65
N ARG A 140 3.59 0.70 -12.92
CA ARG A 140 5.00 1.02 -13.15
C ARG A 140 5.84 0.84 -11.87
N GLY A 141 7.09 0.39 -12.01
CA GLY A 141 8.01 0.17 -10.89
C GLY A 141 9.10 1.23 -10.72
N ASP A 142 9.24 2.16 -11.66
CA ASP A 142 10.22 3.24 -11.61
C ASP A 142 9.71 4.51 -10.89
N LEU A 143 8.38 4.64 -10.75
CA LEU A 143 7.71 5.59 -9.87
C LEU A 143 6.69 4.88 -9.00
N PHE A 144 6.36 5.48 -7.85
CA PHE A 144 5.56 4.85 -6.80
C PHE A 144 4.05 5.13 -6.77
N PRO A 145 3.50 6.30 -7.20
CA PRO A 145 2.15 6.67 -6.79
C PRO A 145 1.05 5.70 -7.22
N ASP A 146 1.14 5.14 -8.43
CA ASP A 146 0.13 4.23 -8.99
C ASP A 146 0.07 2.91 -8.20
N ALA A 147 1.22 2.33 -7.87
CA ALA A 147 1.29 1.11 -7.05
C ALA A 147 0.88 1.35 -5.59
N LEU A 148 1.14 2.55 -5.04
CA LEU A 148 0.67 2.90 -3.71
C LEU A 148 -0.85 3.05 -3.67
N ALA A 149 -1.45 3.70 -4.68
CA ALA A 149 -2.89 3.89 -4.77
C ALA A 149 -3.67 2.57 -4.72
N VAL A 150 -3.18 1.52 -5.38
CA VAL A 150 -3.85 0.20 -5.42
C VAL A 150 -3.56 -0.68 -4.20
N SER A 151 -2.68 -0.25 -3.29
CA SER A 151 -2.29 -1.06 -2.12
C SER A 151 -3.44 -1.50 -1.21
N PRO A 152 -4.47 -0.67 -0.90
CA PRO A 152 -5.62 -1.13 -0.12
C PRO A 152 -6.39 -2.25 -0.82
N LEU A 153 -6.60 -2.14 -2.13
CA LEU A 153 -7.34 -3.14 -2.90
C LEU A 153 -6.55 -4.44 -3.04
N ALA A 154 -5.23 -4.33 -3.28
CA ALA A 154 -4.32 -5.47 -3.29
C ALA A 154 -4.32 -6.21 -1.95
N TRP A 155 -4.28 -5.49 -0.82
CA TRP A 155 -4.37 -6.09 0.50
C TRP A 155 -5.74 -6.76 0.71
N ARG A 156 -6.83 -6.01 0.46
CA ARG A 156 -8.20 -6.45 0.80
C ARG A 156 -8.71 -7.62 -0.04
N ALA A 157 -8.34 -7.65 -1.32
CA ALA A 157 -8.66 -8.76 -2.22
C ALA A 157 -7.57 -9.85 -2.23
N ARG A 158 -6.44 -9.64 -1.55
CA ARG A 158 -5.28 -10.56 -1.52
C ARG A 158 -4.68 -10.80 -2.91
N ARG A 159 -4.70 -9.75 -3.75
CA ARG A 159 -4.24 -9.80 -5.15
C ARG A 159 -2.80 -9.31 -5.27
N PRO A 160 -1.95 -9.94 -6.10
CA PRO A 160 -0.58 -9.49 -6.28
C PRO A 160 -0.52 -8.18 -7.07
N VAL A 161 0.52 -7.38 -6.78
CA VAL A 161 0.89 -6.19 -7.55
C VAL A 161 2.19 -6.48 -8.30
N LEU A 162 2.09 -6.63 -9.62
CA LEU A 162 3.22 -6.79 -10.52
C LEU A 162 3.71 -5.42 -11.00
N LEU A 163 5.03 -5.28 -11.11
CA LEU A 163 5.67 -4.04 -11.53
C LEU A 163 6.21 -4.17 -12.95
N THR A 164 6.14 -3.10 -13.74
CA THR A 164 6.71 -3.03 -15.08
C THR A 164 7.53 -1.76 -15.29
N ALA A 165 8.45 -1.77 -16.26
CA ALA A 165 8.97 -0.51 -16.80
C ALA A 165 7.88 0.15 -17.67
N PRO A 166 7.88 1.48 -17.86
CA PRO A 166 6.82 2.14 -18.61
C PRO A 166 6.67 1.66 -20.05
N GLY A 167 7.80 1.36 -20.71
CA GLY A 167 7.85 0.99 -22.12
C GLY A 167 8.15 -0.49 -22.40
N ALA A 168 8.35 -1.32 -21.38
CA ALA A 168 8.70 -2.72 -21.59
C ALA A 168 8.28 -3.60 -20.40
N LEU A 169 7.63 -4.73 -20.70
CA LEU A 169 7.39 -5.80 -19.75
C LEU A 169 8.63 -6.67 -19.63
N SER A 170 9.20 -6.79 -18.43
CA SER A 170 10.37 -7.64 -18.19
C SER A 170 10.01 -9.12 -18.31
N ASP A 171 10.97 -9.95 -18.73
CA ASP A 171 10.79 -11.40 -18.87
C ASP A 171 10.28 -12.10 -17.60
N SER A 172 10.74 -11.67 -16.43
CA SER A 172 10.28 -12.21 -15.14
C SER A 172 8.80 -11.99 -14.88
N VAL A 173 8.26 -10.84 -15.30
CA VAL A 173 6.85 -10.46 -15.16
C VAL A 173 6.01 -11.12 -16.26
N ARG A 174 6.53 -11.21 -17.49
CA ARG A 174 5.90 -12.00 -18.56
C ARG A 174 5.73 -13.46 -18.15
N ALA A 175 6.79 -14.05 -17.61
CA ALA A 175 6.78 -15.45 -17.18
C ALA A 175 5.75 -15.69 -16.07
N VAL A 176 5.71 -14.82 -15.04
CA VAL A 176 4.71 -15.01 -13.97
C VAL A 176 3.28 -14.78 -14.45
N LEU A 177 3.02 -13.82 -15.34
CA LEU A 177 1.68 -13.64 -15.92
C LEU A 177 1.25 -14.88 -16.72
N HIS A 178 2.15 -15.43 -17.53
CA HIS A 178 1.89 -16.67 -18.26
C HIS A 178 1.61 -17.85 -17.32
N ASP A 179 2.44 -18.05 -16.30
CA ASP A 179 2.28 -19.13 -15.32
C ASP A 179 1.00 -19.02 -14.49
N LEU A 180 0.60 -17.78 -14.16
CA LEU A 180 -0.62 -17.53 -13.40
C LEU A 180 -1.88 -17.61 -14.26
N SER A 181 -1.79 -17.30 -15.56
CA SER A 181 -2.93 -17.19 -16.50
C SER A 181 -4.12 -16.45 -15.87
N PRO A 182 -3.94 -15.18 -15.44
CA PRO A 182 -4.96 -14.45 -14.70
C PRO A 182 -6.24 -14.26 -15.52
N SER A 183 -7.38 -14.38 -14.87
CA SER A 183 -8.69 -14.09 -15.48
C SER A 183 -8.88 -12.59 -15.74
N GLU A 184 -8.19 -11.74 -14.98
CA GLU A 184 -8.20 -10.30 -15.18
C GLU A 184 -6.85 -9.66 -14.78
N ALA A 185 -6.33 -8.81 -15.65
CA ALA A 185 -5.23 -7.91 -15.35
C ALA A 185 -5.71 -6.46 -15.30
N ILE A 186 -5.60 -5.82 -14.13
CA ILE A 186 -5.98 -4.42 -13.93
C ILE A 186 -4.71 -3.57 -13.96
N VAL A 187 -4.52 -2.84 -15.07
CA VAL A 187 -3.37 -1.96 -15.28
C VAL A 187 -3.63 -0.59 -14.67
N ILE A 188 -2.77 -0.16 -13.74
CA ILE A 188 -2.89 1.10 -13.01
C ILE A 188 -1.96 2.15 -13.62
N GLY A 189 -2.53 3.32 -13.92
CA GLY A 189 -1.83 4.46 -14.50
C GLY A 189 -2.07 4.61 -16.01
N GLY A 190 -1.89 5.83 -16.50
CA GLY A 190 -2.09 6.17 -17.91
C GLY A 190 -0.99 5.61 -18.84
N THR A 191 -1.06 5.93 -20.13
CA THR A 191 -0.11 5.43 -21.14
C THR A 191 1.33 5.93 -20.93
N GLY A 192 1.55 7.04 -20.22
CA GLY A 192 2.89 7.47 -19.81
C GLY A 192 3.46 6.69 -18.61
N ALA A 193 2.61 5.97 -17.87
CA ALA A 193 3.00 5.11 -16.76
C ALA A 193 3.19 3.67 -17.23
N VAL A 194 2.22 3.13 -17.96
CA VAL A 194 2.29 1.83 -18.62
C VAL A 194 1.84 2.03 -20.06
N SER A 195 2.79 2.04 -20.99
CA SER A 195 2.54 2.29 -22.42
C SER A 195 1.47 1.37 -23.00
N SER A 196 0.88 1.79 -24.12
CA SER A 196 -0.10 0.94 -24.83
C SER A 196 0.51 -0.40 -25.23
N ALA A 197 1.77 -0.42 -25.70
CA ALA A 197 2.45 -1.67 -26.05
C ALA A 197 2.58 -2.63 -24.86
N VAL A 198 2.92 -2.14 -23.67
CA VAL A 198 2.98 -2.97 -22.46
C VAL A 198 1.58 -3.43 -22.04
N PHE A 199 0.56 -2.60 -22.19
CA PHE A 199 -0.82 -2.99 -21.91
C PHE A 199 -1.32 -4.08 -22.86
N ASP A 200 -1.08 -3.94 -24.17
CA ASP A 200 -1.47 -4.92 -25.17
C ASP A 200 -0.78 -6.27 -24.91
N GLU A 201 0.47 -6.23 -24.43
CA GLU A 201 1.20 -7.43 -24.02
C GLU A 201 0.61 -8.08 -22.76
N VAL A 202 0.22 -7.28 -21.76
CA VAL A 202 -0.47 -7.77 -20.55
C VAL A 202 -1.84 -8.34 -20.88
N ASP A 203 -2.59 -7.69 -21.78
CA ASP A 203 -3.90 -8.16 -22.27
C ASP A 203 -3.78 -9.51 -22.97
N GLY A 204 -2.73 -9.73 -23.76
CA GLY A 204 -2.45 -11.03 -24.37
C GLY A 204 -2.02 -12.14 -23.38
N LEU A 205 -1.80 -11.82 -22.10
CA LEU A 205 -1.38 -12.75 -21.05
C LEU A 205 -2.46 -12.97 -19.98
N ALA A 206 -3.65 -12.38 -20.14
CA ALA A 206 -4.80 -12.51 -19.26
C ALA A 206 -6.06 -12.84 -20.08
N ASP A 207 -7.13 -13.35 -19.45
CA ASP A 207 -8.40 -13.50 -20.18
C ASP A 207 -9.01 -12.14 -20.54
N THR A 208 -8.80 -11.13 -19.68
CA THR A 208 -9.18 -9.74 -19.91
C THR A 208 -8.17 -8.80 -19.27
N ALA A 209 -7.91 -7.64 -19.89
CA ALA A 209 -7.27 -6.52 -19.22
C ALA A 209 -8.07 -5.22 -19.31
N ARG A 210 -7.98 -4.41 -18.25
CA ARG A 210 -8.55 -3.05 -18.22
C ARG A 210 -7.61 -2.08 -17.55
N ARG A 211 -7.83 -0.79 -17.77
CA ARG A 211 -6.97 0.28 -17.24
C ARG A 211 -7.72 1.20 -16.29
N VAL A 212 -7.15 1.44 -15.11
CA VAL A 212 -7.61 2.44 -14.14
C VAL A 212 -6.56 3.54 -14.02
N TRP A 213 -6.94 4.78 -14.31
CA TRP A 213 -5.98 5.88 -14.38
C TRP A 213 -6.63 7.25 -14.22
N GLY A 214 -5.81 8.26 -13.91
CA GLY A 214 -6.19 9.67 -13.97
C GLY A 214 -5.07 10.55 -14.55
N LEU A 215 -5.37 11.84 -14.74
CA LEU A 215 -4.46 12.80 -15.39
C LEU A 215 -3.14 13.02 -14.63
N ASP A 216 -3.13 12.79 -13.33
CA ASP A 216 -1.96 12.84 -12.47
C ASP A 216 -2.05 11.79 -11.35
N ARG A 217 -1.04 11.74 -10.48
CA ARG A 217 -0.98 10.78 -9.37
C ARG A 217 -2.14 10.87 -8.37
N TYR A 218 -2.73 12.04 -8.22
CA TYR A 218 -3.85 12.25 -7.30
C TYR A 218 -5.15 11.80 -7.95
N ALA A 219 -5.32 12.10 -9.24
CA ALA A 219 -6.44 11.62 -10.04
C ALA A 219 -6.42 10.10 -10.22
N THR A 220 -5.26 9.48 -10.45
CA THR A 220 -5.15 8.01 -10.47
C THR A 220 -5.52 7.41 -9.12
N ALA A 221 -5.09 8.01 -8.00
CA ALA A 221 -5.47 7.52 -6.67
C ALA A 221 -6.98 7.61 -6.41
N ALA A 222 -7.63 8.69 -6.86
CA ALA A 222 -9.09 8.81 -6.78
C ALA A 222 -9.79 7.77 -7.67
N ALA A 223 -9.35 7.59 -8.92
CA ALA A 223 -9.91 6.60 -9.84
C ALA A 223 -9.77 5.15 -9.31
N VAL A 224 -8.64 4.82 -8.66
CA VAL A 224 -8.45 3.52 -8.02
C VAL A 224 -9.37 3.36 -6.80
N ALA A 225 -9.56 4.41 -6.01
CA ALA A 225 -10.50 4.37 -4.89
C ALA A 225 -11.95 4.17 -5.38
N GLU A 226 -12.36 4.88 -6.45
CA GLU A 226 -13.66 4.73 -7.10
C GLU A 226 -13.86 3.31 -7.63
N ASP A 227 -12.88 2.78 -8.37
CA ASP A 227 -12.89 1.41 -8.88
C ASP A 227 -13.07 0.37 -7.76
N GLY A 228 -12.36 0.54 -6.64
CA GLY A 228 -12.47 -0.32 -5.48
C GLY A 228 -13.87 -0.30 -4.85
N VAL A 229 -14.52 0.86 -4.81
CA VAL A 229 -15.88 1.02 -4.30
C VAL A 229 -16.91 0.43 -5.26
N GLU A 230 -16.79 0.71 -6.57
CA GLU A 230 -17.71 0.23 -7.60
C GLU A 230 -17.68 -1.31 -7.73
N THR A 231 -16.50 -1.90 -7.62
CA THR A 231 -16.33 -3.36 -7.65
C THR A 231 -16.62 -4.06 -6.31
N GLY A 232 -16.87 -3.29 -5.24
CA GLY A 232 -17.12 -3.81 -3.90
C GLY A 232 -15.89 -4.41 -3.20
N VAL A 233 -14.68 -4.22 -3.75
CA VAL A 233 -13.42 -4.63 -3.11
C VAL A 233 -13.14 -3.78 -1.87
N ALA A 234 -13.49 -2.50 -1.91
CA ALA A 234 -13.36 -1.56 -0.79
C ALA A 234 -14.66 -0.77 -0.59
N ALA A 235 -14.75 -0.06 0.53
CA ALA A 235 -15.85 0.84 0.85
C ALA A 235 -15.33 2.23 1.24
N PRO A 236 -16.11 3.30 1.03
CA PRO A 236 -15.72 4.64 1.47
C PRO A 236 -15.77 4.83 2.99
N SER A 237 -16.26 3.84 3.75
CA SER A 237 -16.35 3.90 5.23
C SER A 237 -15.02 4.22 5.90
N PHE A 238 -13.90 3.79 5.31
CA PHE A 238 -12.57 4.19 5.74
C PHE A 238 -11.78 4.82 4.59
N VAL A 239 -11.31 6.05 4.79
CA VAL A 239 -10.45 6.78 3.85
C VAL A 239 -9.12 7.13 4.52
N ALA A 240 -8.02 6.62 3.97
CA ALA A 240 -6.69 7.12 4.27
C ALA A 240 -6.28 8.18 3.25
N ILE A 241 -5.59 9.22 3.71
CA ILE A 241 -4.98 10.26 2.87
C ILE A 241 -3.49 10.31 3.20
N ALA A 242 -2.66 10.11 2.20
CA ALA A 242 -1.20 10.23 2.31
C ALA A 242 -0.67 11.25 1.30
N THR A 243 0.59 11.67 1.48
CA THR A 243 1.24 12.52 0.49
C THR A 243 1.54 11.74 -0.78
N GLY A 244 1.27 12.33 -1.94
CA GLY A 244 1.72 11.78 -3.22
C GLY A 244 3.15 12.21 -3.59
N ALA A 245 3.80 13.06 -2.79
CA ALA A 245 5.15 13.57 -3.06
C ALA A 245 6.27 12.65 -2.52
N ASN A 246 5.93 11.70 -1.65
CA ASN A 246 6.84 10.72 -1.07
C ASN A 246 6.06 9.42 -0.79
N PHE A 247 6.75 8.30 -0.53
CA PHE A 247 6.14 6.96 -0.50
C PHE A 247 5.88 6.32 0.88
N PRO A 248 6.69 6.54 1.95
CA PRO A 248 6.68 5.64 3.12
C PRO A 248 5.33 5.57 3.86
N ASP A 249 4.68 6.71 4.06
CA ASP A 249 3.44 6.78 4.84
C ASP A 249 2.27 6.12 4.10
N ALA A 250 2.21 6.27 2.78
CA ALA A 250 1.25 5.63 1.90
C ALA A 250 1.48 4.11 1.80
N LEU A 251 2.73 3.66 1.84
CA LEU A 251 3.07 2.24 1.76
C LEU A 251 2.57 1.44 2.97
N ALA A 252 2.88 1.89 4.19
CA ALA A 252 2.30 1.30 5.40
C ALA A 252 0.79 1.58 5.50
N GLY A 253 0.39 2.78 5.06
CA GLY A 253 -0.99 3.24 5.03
C GLY A 253 -1.94 2.41 4.18
N GLY A 254 -1.47 1.91 3.05
CA GLY A 254 -2.23 1.05 2.16
C GLY A 254 -2.65 -0.25 2.84
N ALA A 255 -1.76 -0.86 3.62
CA ALA A 255 -2.08 -2.05 4.41
C ALA A 255 -3.14 -1.75 5.50
N LEU A 256 -3.05 -0.60 6.18
CA LEU A 256 -4.08 -0.18 7.13
C LEU A 256 -5.42 0.05 6.43
N ALA A 257 -5.44 0.79 5.33
CA ALA A 257 -6.67 1.05 4.60
C ALA A 257 -7.31 -0.25 4.10
N GLY A 258 -6.51 -1.19 3.57
CA GLY A 258 -7.00 -2.51 3.18
C GLY A 258 -7.57 -3.31 4.36
N ALA A 259 -6.89 -3.31 5.51
CA ALA A 259 -7.34 -3.98 6.73
C ALA A 259 -8.66 -3.43 7.29
N GLU A 260 -8.90 -2.13 7.10
CA GLU A 260 -10.15 -1.47 7.48
C GLU A 260 -11.21 -1.54 6.35
N GLY A 261 -10.93 -2.25 5.25
CA GLY A 261 -11.82 -2.38 4.09
C GLY A 261 -12.01 -1.09 3.29
N GLY A 262 -11.10 -0.14 3.44
CA GLY A 262 -11.17 1.20 2.90
C GLY A 262 -10.29 1.48 1.69
N VAL A 263 -10.15 2.77 1.39
CA VAL A 263 -9.38 3.29 0.25
C VAL A 263 -8.22 4.19 0.70
N LEU A 264 -7.26 4.39 -0.20
CA LEU A 264 -6.13 5.30 -0.01
C LEU A 264 -6.15 6.37 -1.12
N LEU A 265 -6.30 7.62 -0.71
CA LEU A 265 -6.16 8.78 -1.58
C LEU A 265 -4.78 9.41 -1.39
N LEU A 266 -4.29 10.05 -2.45
CA LEU A 266 -3.05 10.80 -2.43
C LEU A 266 -3.33 12.30 -2.51
N SER A 267 -2.55 13.11 -1.82
CA SER A 267 -2.66 14.57 -1.88
C SER A 267 -1.31 15.25 -2.00
N ALA A 268 -1.30 16.47 -2.55
CA ALA A 268 -0.14 17.34 -2.46
C ALA A 268 0.17 17.68 -0.99
N PRO A 269 1.44 17.93 -0.62
CA PRO A 269 1.81 18.21 0.77
C PRO A 269 1.17 19.46 1.36
N SER A 270 0.96 20.50 0.55
CA SER A 270 0.58 21.84 1.01
C SER A 270 -0.91 22.16 0.90
N ALA A 271 -1.69 21.37 0.17
CA ALA A 271 -3.12 21.58 0.00
C ALA A 271 -3.80 20.26 -0.40
N LEU A 272 -5.08 20.10 -0.04
CA LEU A 272 -5.86 18.95 -0.46
C LEU A 272 -6.01 18.98 -1.99
N SER A 273 -5.52 17.94 -2.67
CA SER A 273 -5.64 17.85 -4.13
C SER A 273 -7.11 17.76 -4.55
N SER A 274 -7.48 18.41 -5.65
CA SER A 274 -8.88 18.46 -6.13
C SER A 274 -9.52 17.08 -6.37
N PRO A 275 -8.82 16.05 -6.92
CA PRO A 275 -9.40 14.71 -7.03
C PRO A 275 -9.74 14.08 -5.68
N THR A 276 -8.87 14.24 -4.69
CA THR A 276 -9.09 13.78 -3.30
C THR A 276 -10.26 14.53 -2.66
N GLN A 277 -10.36 15.85 -2.88
CA GLN A 277 -11.51 16.64 -2.43
C GLN A 277 -12.82 16.14 -3.04
N ALA A 278 -12.83 15.86 -4.35
CA ALA A 278 -14.01 15.40 -5.06
C ALA A 278 -14.48 14.04 -4.55
N PHE A 279 -13.56 13.08 -4.36
CA PHE A 279 -13.88 11.78 -3.78
C PHE A 279 -14.51 11.91 -2.38
N LEU A 280 -13.90 12.71 -1.50
CA LEU A 280 -14.41 12.92 -0.14
C LEU A 280 -15.81 13.55 -0.13
N ALA A 281 -16.04 14.55 -0.99
CA ALA A 281 -17.33 15.21 -1.08
C ALA A 281 -18.41 14.29 -1.67
N GLY A 282 -18.08 13.52 -2.72
CA GLY A 282 -18.99 12.59 -3.37
C GLY A 282 -19.34 11.37 -2.52
N SER A 283 -18.41 10.90 -1.69
CA SER A 283 -18.59 9.73 -0.81
C SER A 283 -18.98 10.10 0.62
N ARG A 284 -19.22 11.38 0.91
CA ARG A 284 -19.35 11.93 2.27
C ARG A 284 -20.29 11.15 3.19
N GLU A 285 -21.46 10.75 2.69
CA GLU A 285 -22.47 10.04 3.49
C GLU A 285 -22.02 8.63 3.91
N GLY A 286 -21.12 8.02 3.13
CA GLY A 286 -20.58 6.70 3.41
C GLY A 286 -19.28 6.71 4.21
N ILE A 287 -18.66 7.87 4.47
CA ILE A 287 -17.37 7.96 5.17
C ILE A 287 -17.59 7.97 6.69
N GLU A 288 -17.06 6.95 7.38
CA GLU A 288 -17.11 6.83 8.84
C GLU A 288 -15.79 7.28 9.51
N ALA A 289 -14.68 7.07 8.81
CA ALA A 289 -13.35 7.41 9.30
C ALA A 289 -12.47 7.96 8.18
N CYS A 290 -11.89 9.14 8.43
CA CYS A 290 -10.82 9.69 7.60
C CYS A 290 -9.52 9.78 8.40
N ARG A 291 -8.40 9.34 7.81
CA ARG A 291 -7.06 9.33 8.43
C ARG A 291 -6.04 10.04 7.56
N LEU A 292 -5.36 11.04 8.11
CA LEU A 292 -4.17 11.61 7.48
C LEU A 292 -2.95 10.81 7.92
N LEU A 293 -2.16 10.33 6.97
CA LEU A 293 -0.97 9.54 7.23
C LEU A 293 0.28 10.41 7.03
N GLY A 294 1.11 10.46 8.06
CA GLY A 294 2.31 11.31 8.08
C GLY A 294 2.13 12.61 8.85
N GLY A 295 3.26 13.17 9.26
CA GLY A 295 3.33 14.45 9.99
C GLY A 295 2.99 15.65 9.12
N THR A 296 3.04 16.85 9.68
CA THR A 296 2.73 18.11 8.98
C THR A 296 3.67 18.43 7.82
N GLY A 297 4.89 17.90 7.83
CA GLY A 297 5.81 17.98 6.68
C GLY A 297 5.41 17.10 5.49
N ALA A 298 4.66 16.01 5.73
CA ALA A 298 4.11 15.16 4.67
C ALA A 298 2.79 15.72 4.15
N LEU A 299 1.89 16.09 5.06
CA LEU A 299 0.60 16.71 4.78
C LEU A 299 0.37 17.87 5.74
N ALA A 300 0.46 19.11 5.27
CA ALA A 300 0.27 20.32 6.06
C ALA A 300 -1.13 20.40 6.69
N GLU A 301 -1.30 21.30 7.65
CA GLU A 301 -2.60 21.52 8.29
C GLU A 301 -3.67 22.03 7.33
N THR A 302 -3.27 22.72 6.25
CA THR A 302 -4.15 23.09 5.14
C THR A 302 -4.77 21.88 4.42
N VAL A 303 -4.07 20.75 4.35
CA VAL A 303 -4.64 19.48 3.84
C VAL A 303 -5.72 18.99 4.79
N ARG A 304 -5.45 18.99 6.11
CA ARG A 304 -6.44 18.58 7.13
C ARG A 304 -7.69 19.45 7.06
N THR A 305 -7.53 20.77 7.06
CA THR A 305 -8.64 21.72 6.93
C THR A 305 -9.42 21.51 5.64
N GLY A 306 -8.73 21.27 4.53
CA GLY A 306 -9.38 20.94 3.26
C GLY A 306 -10.21 19.65 3.34
N ALA A 307 -9.67 18.59 3.96
CA ALA A 307 -10.36 17.32 4.12
C ALA A 307 -11.58 17.46 5.04
N ASP A 308 -11.44 18.15 6.18
CA ASP A 308 -12.55 18.44 7.09
C ASP A 308 -13.65 19.28 6.40
N THR A 309 -13.25 20.24 5.55
CA THR A 309 -14.19 21.04 4.73
C THR A 309 -14.90 20.18 3.68
N ALA A 310 -14.20 19.27 2.99
CA ALA A 310 -14.78 18.38 1.98
C ALA A 310 -15.79 17.40 2.60
N LEU A 311 -15.51 16.93 3.82
CA LEU A 311 -16.43 16.15 4.64
C LEU A 311 -17.56 17.01 5.26
N ALA A 312 -17.56 18.32 4.97
CA ALA A 312 -18.46 19.36 5.48
C ALA A 312 -18.69 19.23 6.99
N VAL A 313 -17.57 19.21 7.70
CA VAL A 313 -17.48 19.14 9.15
C VAL A 313 -17.41 20.55 9.70
N THR A 314 -18.51 21.04 10.27
CA THR A 314 -18.49 22.19 11.19
C THR A 314 -18.78 21.66 12.60
N TRP A 315 -17.79 21.70 13.49
CA TRP A 315 -18.01 21.48 14.92
C TRP A 315 -17.93 22.82 15.66
N PRO A 316 -18.73 23.01 16.73
CA PRO A 316 -18.60 24.18 17.60
C PRO A 316 -17.25 24.15 18.35
N ASP A 317 -16.70 25.34 18.61
CA ASP A 317 -15.39 25.62 19.21
C ASP A 317 -15.25 25.19 20.69
N HIS A 318 -15.60 23.97 21.06
CA HIS A 318 -15.33 23.47 22.41
C HIS A 318 -14.68 22.09 22.40
N PRO A 319 -13.55 21.90 23.10
CA PRO A 319 -13.09 20.56 23.42
C PRO A 319 -14.17 19.89 24.29
N PRO A 320 -14.38 18.56 24.19
CA PRO A 320 -15.08 17.87 25.26
C PRO A 320 -14.31 18.13 26.56
N ALA A 321 -14.99 18.71 27.55
CA ALA A 321 -14.68 18.39 28.93
C ALA A 321 -14.64 16.87 29.04
N TRP A 322 -13.75 16.30 29.86
CA TRP A 322 -13.53 14.86 30.04
C TRP A 322 -12.91 14.11 28.82
N TRP A 323 -11.57 13.99 28.80
CA TRP A 323 -10.76 12.78 29.08
C TRP A 323 -9.27 13.15 29.06
#